data_AF-R7T6W7-F1
#
_entry.id   AF-R7T6W7-F1
#
_cell.length_a   1.000
_cell.length_b   1.000
_cell.length_c   1.000
_cell.angle_alpha   90.00
_cell.angle_beta   90.00
_cell.angle_gamma   90.00
#
_symmetry.space_group_name_H-M   'P 1'
#
loop_
_entity.id
_entity.type
_entity.pdbx_description
1 polymer ?
#
loop_
_entity_poly.entity_id
_entity_poly.type
_entity_poly.pdbx_seq_one_letter_code
_entity_poly.pdbx_strand_id
1 'polypeptide(L)'
;MGYISPAFWALIALNTCLRRCGSFMLDTKEVLEETCLFETFSPRCSSLQQIYITHSHYGHIKIGKCIKKDFGEFGCKADVTEIVRRRCNGKSRCQITAPDEEIARTKPCVEGLTSYIETAYVCIPELTSIESCSTLTLDRQWKYITSTQIEKTCMAQSQSMKIEAPFSMNMDVTARIINKETLDADTAYAILSDDSGNTTQLDISRHSSASVNVDRSAVHIIFEHSKAILLFGFRETKPDVVRPPEVERKPSPNKTIFTKGIQYALTIGTTVLLCVVVLTTGFVCLKKAEYKAKASKGIELQEMTGDYTNMWKATLMRPVTNDLNNPNASPPQQFYVLNQQNDTPIGTLR
;
A
#
# COMPACT_ATOMS: atom_id res chain seq x y z
N MET A 1 -4.57 43.03 -22.08
CA MET A 1 -5.34 41.76 -22.11
C MET A 1 -4.50 40.73 -22.86
N GLY A 2 -3.82 39.84 -22.13
CA GLY A 2 -2.93 38.84 -22.73
C GLY A 2 -3.71 37.63 -23.22
N TYR A 3 -3.59 37.31 -24.51
CA TYR A 3 -4.15 36.11 -25.10
C TYR A 3 -3.29 34.90 -24.70
N ILE A 4 -3.82 34.06 -23.80
CA ILE A 4 -3.22 32.76 -23.49
C ILE A 4 -3.60 31.80 -24.62
N SER A 5 -2.59 31.27 -25.32
CA SER A 5 -2.72 30.41 -26.49
C SER A 5 -3.53 29.13 -26.18
N PRO A 6 -4.43 28.69 -27.08
CA PRO A 6 -5.21 27.45 -26.93
C PRO A 6 -4.34 26.18 -26.81
N ALA A 7 -3.06 26.25 -27.15
CA ALA A 7 -2.10 25.16 -26.92
C ALA A 7 -1.86 24.86 -25.43
N PHE A 8 -2.02 25.85 -24.55
CA PHE A 8 -1.84 25.69 -23.11
C PHE A 8 -2.98 24.85 -22.48
N TRP A 9 -4.20 25.01 -22.97
CA TRP A 9 -5.35 24.20 -22.56
C TRP A 9 -5.28 22.76 -23.10
N ALA A 10 -4.73 22.55 -24.30
CA ALA A 10 -4.53 21.22 -24.85
C ALA A 10 -3.49 20.39 -24.04
N LEU A 11 -2.42 21.02 -23.55
CA LEU A 11 -1.41 20.35 -22.72
C LEU A 11 -1.91 20.01 -21.30
N ILE A 12 -2.81 20.84 -20.75
CA ILE A 12 -3.49 20.54 -19.47
C ILE A 12 -4.53 19.43 -19.65
N ALA A 13 -5.26 19.41 -20.77
CA ALA A 13 -6.19 18.34 -21.09
C ALA A 13 -5.48 16.99 -21.31
N LEU A 14 -4.30 16.99 -21.93
CA LEU A 14 -3.52 15.76 -22.15
C LEU A 14 -2.94 15.21 -20.83
N ASN A 15 -2.46 16.08 -19.93
CA ASN A 15 -1.97 15.67 -18.60
C ASN A 15 -3.09 15.21 -17.64
N THR A 16 -4.29 15.78 -17.76
CA THR A 16 -5.45 15.34 -16.96
C THR A 16 -6.08 14.05 -17.52
N CYS A 17 -5.99 13.80 -18.82
CA CYS A 17 -6.43 12.55 -19.44
C CYS A 17 -5.45 11.38 -19.17
N LEU A 18 -4.13 11.65 -19.17
CA LEU A 18 -3.11 10.65 -18.79
C LEU A 18 -3.16 10.23 -17.32
N ARG A 19 -3.70 11.07 -16.42
CA ARG A 19 -3.98 10.66 -15.03
C ARG A 19 -5.25 9.82 -14.85
N ARG A 20 -6.09 9.66 -15.88
CA ARG A 20 -7.39 8.99 -15.78
C ARG A 20 -7.52 7.67 -16.55
N CYS A 21 -6.44 7.19 -17.17
CA CYS A 21 -6.41 5.90 -17.85
C CYS A 21 -5.24 5.00 -17.40
N GLY A 22 -4.85 5.11 -16.13
CA GLY A 22 -4.10 4.04 -15.49
C GLY A 22 -5.08 2.94 -15.15
N SER A 23 -5.04 1.81 -15.87
CA SER A 23 -5.59 0.56 -15.36
C SER A 23 -5.15 0.43 -13.90
N PHE A 24 -6.11 0.40 -12.98
CA PHE A 24 -5.87 0.04 -11.59
C PHE A 24 -5.41 -1.42 -11.61
N MET A 25 -4.14 -1.65 -11.93
CA MET A 25 -3.53 -2.95 -11.73
C MET A 25 -3.67 -3.26 -10.25
N LEU A 26 -4.14 -4.48 -9.97
CA LEU A 26 -4.26 -5.09 -8.65
C LEU A 26 -2.87 -5.27 -8.00
N ASP A 27 -2.11 -4.18 -7.83
CA ASP A 27 -0.83 -4.21 -7.13
C ASP A 27 -1.02 -3.95 -5.65
N THR A 28 -1.40 -5.01 -4.95
CA THR A 28 -1.55 -5.01 -3.49
C THR A 28 -0.33 -5.68 -2.86
N LYS A 29 0.21 -5.05 -1.81
CA LYS A 29 1.35 -5.55 -1.04
C LYS A 29 0.87 -5.86 0.37
N GLU A 30 1.21 -7.06 0.87
CA GLU A 30 0.99 -7.44 2.26
C GLU A 30 2.01 -6.72 3.15
N VAL A 31 1.52 -6.15 4.24
CA VAL A 31 2.31 -5.45 5.24
C VAL A 31 2.16 -6.21 6.55
N LEU A 32 3.29 -6.62 7.13
CA LEU A 32 3.38 -7.23 8.44
C LEU A 32 3.78 -6.17 9.47
N GLU A 33 3.03 -6.04 10.55
CA GLU A 33 3.26 -5.05 11.60
C GLU A 33 3.27 -5.70 12.99
N GLU A 34 4.32 -5.40 13.77
CA GLU A 34 4.41 -5.75 15.19
C GLU A 34 3.96 -4.58 16.06
N THR A 35 2.96 -4.83 16.91
CA THR A 35 2.41 -3.87 17.89
C THR A 35 2.78 -4.32 19.30
N CYS A 36 3.72 -3.59 19.89
CA CYS A 36 4.25 -3.88 21.22
C CYS A 36 3.29 -3.40 22.32
N LEU A 37 3.60 -3.77 23.57
CA LEU A 37 2.85 -3.29 24.73
C LEU A 37 2.81 -1.74 24.74
N PHE A 38 1.63 -1.17 25.00
CA PHE A 38 1.34 0.28 24.98
C PHE A 38 1.43 0.95 23.61
N GLU A 39 1.60 0.20 22.52
CA GLU A 39 1.46 0.72 21.16
C GLU A 39 0.03 0.57 20.65
N THR A 40 -0.25 1.19 19.50
CA THR A 40 -1.53 1.07 18.81
C THR A 40 -1.30 0.68 17.36
N PHE A 41 -1.86 -0.47 16.97
CA PHE A 41 -1.94 -0.89 15.58
C PHE A 41 -2.86 0.09 14.84
N SER A 42 -2.34 0.83 13.86
CA SER A 42 -3.14 1.84 13.12
C SER A 42 -2.92 1.78 11.61
N PRO A 43 -3.32 0.68 10.94
CA PRO A 43 -3.20 0.55 9.50
C PRO A 43 -4.09 1.57 8.79
N ARG A 44 -3.64 2.01 7.61
CA ARG A 44 -4.36 2.96 6.76
C ARG A 44 -4.27 2.57 5.30
N CYS A 45 -5.39 2.62 4.62
CA CYS A 45 -5.51 2.47 3.17
C CYS A 45 -5.94 3.78 2.53
N SER A 46 -5.77 3.87 1.20
CA SER A 46 -6.33 4.96 0.42
C SER A 46 -7.86 5.00 0.53
N SER A 47 -8.49 6.14 0.25
CA SER A 47 -9.95 6.30 0.38
C SER A 47 -10.78 5.41 -0.55
N LEU A 48 -10.17 4.84 -1.60
CA LEU A 48 -10.80 3.91 -2.55
C LEU A 48 -10.50 2.44 -2.23
N GLN A 49 -9.85 2.18 -1.10
CA GLN A 49 -9.43 0.85 -0.67
C GLN A 49 -9.85 0.63 0.77
N GLN A 50 -9.98 -0.65 1.12
CA GLN A 50 -10.28 -1.11 2.44
C GLN A 50 -9.20 -2.04 2.95
N ILE A 51 -9.04 -2.05 4.27
CA ILE A 51 -8.16 -2.97 4.98
C ILE A 51 -8.77 -4.36 4.88
N TYR A 52 -7.94 -5.34 4.57
CA TYR A 52 -8.25 -6.75 4.69
C TYR A 52 -7.11 -7.43 5.46
N ILE A 53 -7.46 -7.98 6.62
CA ILE A 53 -6.52 -8.68 7.51
C ILE A 53 -6.34 -10.11 6.98
N THR A 54 -5.11 -10.43 6.58
CA THR A 54 -4.76 -11.76 6.08
C THR A 54 -4.58 -12.73 7.25
N HIS A 55 -3.83 -12.32 8.28
CA HIS A 55 -3.67 -13.06 9.53
C HIS A 55 -3.28 -12.13 10.69
N SER A 56 -3.52 -12.58 11.93
CA SER A 56 -3.07 -11.90 13.14
C SER A 56 -2.79 -12.91 14.26
N HIS A 57 -1.67 -12.74 14.94
CA HIS A 57 -1.25 -13.57 16.06
C HIS A 57 -0.94 -12.72 17.29
N TYR A 58 -1.20 -13.26 18.47
CA TYR A 58 -0.83 -12.65 19.74
C TYR A 58 0.01 -13.62 20.56
N GLY A 59 1.13 -13.16 21.13
CA GLY A 59 1.98 -13.99 22.00
C GLY A 59 3.45 -13.57 22.02
N HIS A 60 4.32 -14.52 22.38
CA HIS A 60 5.78 -14.38 22.38
C HIS A 60 6.36 -15.12 21.16
N ILE A 61 6.25 -14.48 20.00
CA ILE A 61 6.35 -15.18 18.70
C ILE A 61 7.81 -15.33 18.25
N LYS A 62 8.51 -14.21 18.01
CA LYS A 62 9.88 -14.19 17.48
C LYS A 62 10.64 -12.94 17.91
N ILE A 63 11.95 -12.94 17.70
CA ILE A 63 12.78 -11.74 17.83
C ILE A 63 12.36 -10.71 16.76
N GLY A 64 12.20 -9.47 17.17
CA GLY A 64 11.71 -8.41 16.28
C GLY A 64 11.77 -7.02 16.88
N LYS A 65 10.76 -6.20 16.56
CA LYS A 65 10.58 -4.88 17.13
C LYS A 65 10.33 -4.97 18.64
N CYS A 66 9.43 -5.86 19.07
CA CYS A 66 8.96 -5.93 20.46
C CYS A 66 9.84 -6.79 21.37
N ILE A 67 10.49 -7.82 20.83
CA ILE A 67 11.37 -8.72 21.59
C ILE A 67 12.78 -8.60 21.03
N LYS A 68 13.72 -8.14 21.86
CA LYS A 68 15.11 -7.87 21.46
C LYS A 68 16.11 -8.96 21.84
N LYS A 69 15.72 -9.86 22.73
CA LYS A 69 16.59 -10.91 23.27
C LYS A 69 15.88 -12.25 23.24
N ASP A 70 16.64 -13.25 22.86
CA ASP A 70 16.23 -14.65 22.92
C ASP A 70 16.56 -15.20 24.30
N PHE A 71 15.55 -15.69 25.01
CA PHE A 71 15.72 -16.44 26.27
C PHE A 71 15.41 -17.93 26.08
N GLY A 72 15.23 -18.40 24.84
CA GLY A 72 14.94 -19.79 24.50
C GLY A 72 13.45 -20.15 24.53
N GLU A 73 12.54 -19.20 24.72
CA GLU A 73 11.10 -19.44 24.95
C GLU A 73 10.19 -18.83 23.85
N PHE A 74 10.61 -18.88 22.58
CA PHE A 74 9.77 -18.44 21.46
C PHE A 74 8.74 -19.48 21.01
N GLY A 75 7.61 -18.99 20.50
CA GLY A 75 6.65 -19.79 19.72
C GLY A 75 5.27 -19.94 20.34
N CYS A 76 5.05 -19.51 21.59
CA CYS A 76 3.71 -19.46 22.15
C CYS A 76 2.91 -18.32 21.50
N LYS A 77 1.80 -18.68 20.84
CA LYS A 77 0.91 -17.72 20.18
C LYS A 77 -0.52 -18.24 20.07
N ALA A 78 -1.48 -17.32 20.09
CA ALA A 78 -2.86 -17.56 19.72
C ALA A 78 -3.15 -16.92 18.36
N ASP A 79 -3.96 -17.59 17.54
CA ASP A 79 -4.57 -16.98 16.36
C ASP A 79 -5.70 -16.05 16.82
N VAL A 80 -5.56 -14.76 16.53
CA VAL A 80 -6.54 -13.71 16.84
C VAL A 80 -7.06 -13.04 15.58
N THR A 81 -6.85 -13.67 14.43
CA THR A 81 -7.19 -13.17 13.10
C THR A 81 -8.66 -12.73 13.02
N GLU A 82 -9.59 -13.54 13.53
CA GLU A 82 -11.02 -13.21 13.44
C GLU A 82 -11.42 -12.00 14.31
N ILE A 83 -10.81 -11.86 15.49
CA ILE A 83 -11.03 -10.70 16.37
C ILE A 83 -10.62 -9.41 15.65
N VAL A 84 -9.45 -9.42 15.02
CA VAL A 84 -8.89 -8.28 14.28
C VAL A 84 -9.66 -8.03 12.97
N ARG A 85 -10.02 -9.08 12.22
CA ARG A 85 -10.86 -8.99 11.00
C ARG A 85 -12.19 -8.31 11.29
N ARG A 86 -12.91 -8.76 12.32
CA ARG A 86 -14.21 -8.18 12.71
C ARG A 86 -14.11 -6.68 13.01
N ARG A 87 -12.98 -6.21 13.52
CA ARG A 87 -12.77 -4.80 13.89
C ARG A 87 -12.24 -3.95 12.73
N CYS A 88 -11.42 -4.50 11.85
CA CYS A 88 -10.69 -3.73 10.84
C CYS A 88 -11.15 -3.95 9.39
N ASN A 89 -11.63 -5.15 9.03
CA ASN A 89 -11.98 -5.43 7.63
C ASN A 89 -13.07 -4.47 7.14
N GLY A 90 -12.96 -4.05 5.88
CA GLY A 90 -13.93 -3.15 5.26
C GLY A 90 -13.73 -1.67 5.57
N LYS A 91 -12.79 -1.32 6.46
CA LYS A 91 -12.49 0.08 6.82
C LYS A 91 -11.25 0.57 6.09
N SER A 92 -11.20 1.86 5.77
CA SER A 92 -9.97 2.49 5.26
C SER A 92 -8.97 2.82 6.37
N ARG A 93 -9.41 2.84 7.64
CA ARG A 93 -8.58 3.08 8.83
C ARG A 93 -9.06 2.20 9.99
N CYS A 94 -8.12 1.63 10.73
CA CYS A 94 -8.41 0.87 11.94
C CYS A 94 -7.48 1.31 13.08
N GLN A 95 -7.90 1.05 14.33
CA GLN A 95 -7.08 1.25 15.53
C GLN A 95 -7.34 0.13 16.53
N ILE A 96 -6.28 -0.52 17.00
CA ILE A 96 -6.32 -1.51 18.10
C ILE A 96 -5.16 -1.18 19.05
N THR A 97 -5.47 -0.82 20.29
CA THR A 97 -4.46 -0.51 21.31
C THR A 97 -4.05 -1.78 22.04
N ALA A 98 -2.74 -2.00 22.21
CA ALA A 98 -2.21 -3.13 22.95
C ALA A 98 -1.93 -2.75 24.42
N PRO A 99 -2.34 -3.58 25.40
CA PRO A 99 -3.08 -4.82 25.23
C PRO A 99 -4.56 -4.54 24.97
N ASP A 100 -5.14 -5.29 24.02
CA ASP A 100 -6.59 -5.30 23.83
C ASP A 100 -7.21 -6.37 24.72
N GLU A 101 -8.30 -6.06 25.41
CA GLU A 101 -8.87 -6.95 26.44
C GLU A 101 -9.33 -8.30 25.87
N GLU A 102 -9.94 -8.34 24.68
CA GLU A 102 -10.41 -9.59 24.06
C GLU A 102 -9.23 -10.44 23.57
N ILE A 103 -8.23 -9.79 22.97
CA ILE A 103 -7.01 -10.46 22.51
C ILE A 103 -6.21 -11.02 23.70
N ALA A 104 -6.03 -10.23 24.75
CA ALA A 104 -5.26 -10.62 25.94
C ALA A 104 -5.89 -11.79 26.71
N ARG A 105 -7.22 -11.97 26.64
CA ARG A 105 -7.91 -13.12 27.24
C ARG A 105 -7.51 -14.47 26.64
N THR A 106 -6.95 -14.50 25.44
CA THR A 106 -6.48 -15.76 24.81
C THR A 106 -5.31 -16.41 25.57
N LYS A 107 -4.58 -15.62 26.38
CA LYS A 107 -3.49 -16.07 27.28
C LYS A 107 -2.64 -17.24 26.71
N PRO A 108 -2.01 -17.08 25.53
CA PRO A 108 -1.32 -18.18 24.86
C PRO A 108 0.00 -18.60 25.52
N CYS A 109 0.52 -17.78 26.43
CA CYS A 109 1.84 -17.90 27.01
C CYS A 109 1.77 -17.90 28.55
N VAL A 110 2.80 -18.43 29.19
CA VAL A 110 2.97 -18.35 30.65
C VAL A 110 3.10 -16.89 31.11
N GLU A 111 2.67 -16.62 32.34
CA GLU A 111 2.76 -15.28 32.92
C GLU A 111 4.22 -14.82 33.03
N GLY A 112 4.45 -13.52 32.81
CA GLY A 112 5.79 -12.93 32.83
C GLY A 112 6.47 -12.81 31.45
N LEU A 113 5.99 -13.53 30.43
CA LEU A 113 6.49 -13.36 29.06
C LEU A 113 5.90 -12.12 28.39
N THR A 114 6.78 -11.28 27.82
CA THR A 114 6.37 -10.12 27.02
C THR A 114 5.66 -10.58 25.76
N SER A 115 4.36 -10.35 25.68
CA SER A 115 3.53 -10.67 24.51
C SER A 115 3.23 -9.44 23.67
N TYR A 116 3.09 -9.61 22.37
CA TYR A 116 2.77 -8.55 21.40
C TYR A 116 1.84 -9.07 20.31
N ILE A 117 1.25 -8.16 19.53
CA ILE A 117 0.37 -8.49 18.41
C ILE A 117 1.19 -8.39 17.12
N GLU A 118 1.21 -9.44 16.31
CA GLU A 118 1.73 -9.43 14.95
C GLU A 118 0.55 -9.53 13.98
N THR A 119 0.32 -8.50 13.17
CA THR A 119 -0.81 -8.46 12.24
C THR A 119 -0.32 -8.22 10.82
N ALA A 120 -0.81 -9.03 9.89
CA ALA A 120 -0.63 -8.80 8.47
C ALA A 120 -1.92 -8.33 7.81
N TYR A 121 -1.78 -7.34 6.93
CA TYR A 121 -2.90 -6.76 6.21
C TYR A 121 -2.52 -6.35 4.80
N VAL A 122 -3.54 -6.25 3.95
CA VAL A 122 -3.44 -5.71 2.59
C VAL A 122 -4.50 -4.62 2.41
N CYS A 123 -4.19 -3.63 1.58
CA CYS A 123 -5.18 -2.68 1.07
C CYS A 123 -5.74 -3.22 -0.24
N ILE A 124 -7.01 -3.58 -0.25
CA ILE A 124 -7.71 -4.11 -1.42
C ILE A 124 -8.86 -3.19 -1.82
N PRO A 125 -9.34 -3.27 -3.07
CA PRO A 125 -10.59 -2.61 -3.46
C PRO A 125 -11.76 -3.07 -2.59
N GLU A 126 -12.87 -2.32 -2.67
CA GLU A 126 -14.13 -2.72 -2.04
C GLU A 126 -14.58 -4.08 -2.58
N LEU A 127 -14.94 -4.97 -1.65
CA LEU A 127 -15.40 -6.32 -1.95
C LEU A 127 -16.90 -6.31 -2.23
N THR A 128 -17.31 -7.05 -3.24
CA THR A 128 -18.73 -7.29 -3.51
C THR A 128 -19.31 -8.17 -2.42
N SER A 129 -20.34 -7.71 -1.73
CA SER A 129 -21.07 -8.51 -0.73
C SER A 129 -21.79 -9.67 -1.42
N ILE A 130 -21.64 -10.87 -0.86
CA ILE A 130 -22.33 -12.09 -1.31
C ILE A 130 -23.07 -12.64 -0.10
N GLU A 131 -24.36 -12.33 0.00
CA GLU A 131 -25.21 -12.77 1.13
C GLU A 131 -25.69 -14.22 0.98
N SER A 132 -25.79 -14.70 -0.26
CA SER A 132 -26.15 -16.08 -0.60
C SER A 132 -25.31 -16.53 -1.81
N CYS A 133 -25.08 -17.84 -1.96
CA CYS A 133 -24.36 -18.39 -3.10
C CYS A 133 -25.22 -18.29 -4.38
N SER A 134 -25.29 -17.08 -4.92
CA SER A 134 -26.09 -16.73 -6.09
C SER A 134 -25.18 -16.32 -7.24
N THR A 135 -25.75 -16.31 -8.45
CA THR A 135 -25.02 -15.90 -9.65
C THR A 135 -24.61 -14.43 -9.56
N LEU A 136 -23.31 -14.17 -9.74
CA LEU A 136 -22.79 -12.81 -9.85
C LEU A 136 -22.91 -12.33 -11.28
N THR A 137 -23.84 -11.41 -11.55
CA THR A 137 -23.93 -10.74 -12.86
C THR A 137 -22.88 -9.63 -12.96
N LEU A 138 -22.08 -9.66 -14.02
CA LEU A 138 -21.05 -8.66 -14.28
C LEU A 138 -21.60 -7.42 -14.96
N ASP A 139 -20.83 -6.34 -14.81
CA ASP A 139 -21.01 -5.09 -15.52
C ASP A 139 -19.62 -4.55 -15.91
N ARG A 140 -19.57 -3.31 -16.42
CA ARG A 140 -18.31 -2.66 -16.85
C ARG A 140 -17.39 -2.25 -15.72
N GLN A 141 -17.84 -2.34 -14.47
CA GLN A 141 -17.03 -2.05 -13.30
C GLN A 141 -16.41 -3.34 -12.77
N TRP A 142 -15.22 -3.19 -12.17
CA TRP A 142 -14.57 -4.32 -11.53
C TRP A 142 -15.32 -4.69 -10.25
N LYS A 143 -15.70 -5.97 -10.15
CA LYS A 143 -16.23 -6.58 -8.93
C LYS A 143 -15.15 -7.47 -8.33
N TYR A 144 -14.93 -7.35 -7.03
CA TYR A 144 -13.84 -8.03 -6.33
C TYR A 144 -14.37 -8.93 -5.23
N ILE A 145 -13.85 -10.16 -5.15
CA ILE A 145 -14.26 -11.18 -4.19
C ILE A 145 -13.03 -11.96 -3.74
N THR A 146 -12.97 -12.35 -2.46
CA THR A 146 -11.89 -13.21 -1.96
C THR A 146 -12.26 -14.68 -1.96
N SER A 147 -11.28 -15.58 -2.08
CA SER A 147 -11.49 -17.03 -1.95
C SER A 147 -12.16 -17.37 -0.62
N THR A 148 -11.73 -16.75 0.48
CA THR A 148 -12.32 -16.93 1.83
C THR A 148 -13.81 -16.58 1.89
N GLN A 149 -14.27 -15.59 1.13
CA GLN A 149 -15.68 -15.23 1.05
C GLN A 149 -16.47 -16.28 0.25
N ILE A 150 -15.91 -16.79 -0.85
CA ILE A 150 -16.49 -17.87 -1.64
C ILE A 150 -16.57 -19.17 -0.81
N GLU A 151 -15.50 -19.53 -0.09
CA GLU A 151 -15.47 -20.71 0.76
C GLU A 151 -16.56 -20.67 1.84
N LYS A 152 -16.64 -19.54 2.55
CA LYS A 152 -17.58 -19.35 3.66
C LYS A 152 -19.05 -19.36 3.19
N THR A 153 -19.34 -18.77 2.03
CA THR A 153 -20.73 -18.60 1.57
C THR A 153 -21.20 -19.72 0.64
N CYS A 154 -20.34 -20.22 -0.24
CA CYS A 154 -20.70 -21.20 -1.29
C CYS A 154 -20.22 -22.62 -0.98
N MET A 155 -18.91 -22.79 -0.70
CA MET A 155 -18.34 -24.14 -0.55
C MET A 155 -18.81 -24.83 0.74
N ALA A 156 -19.09 -24.07 1.79
CA ALA A 156 -19.76 -24.57 3.00
C ALA A 156 -21.13 -25.23 2.71
N GLN A 157 -21.75 -24.90 1.56
CA GLN A 157 -23.02 -25.48 1.08
C GLN A 157 -22.81 -26.47 -0.08
N SER A 158 -21.55 -26.87 -0.37
CA SER A 158 -21.19 -27.70 -1.52
C SER A 158 -21.64 -27.12 -2.88
N GLN A 159 -21.72 -25.80 -2.99
CA GLN A 159 -22.06 -25.09 -4.24
C GLN A 159 -20.83 -24.40 -4.81
N SER A 160 -20.71 -24.38 -6.14
CA SER A 160 -19.73 -23.56 -6.85
C SER A 160 -20.30 -22.16 -7.11
N MET A 161 -19.44 -21.15 -7.04
CA MET A 161 -19.84 -19.79 -7.38
C MET A 161 -19.99 -19.64 -8.89
N LYS A 162 -21.19 -19.28 -9.35
CA LYS A 162 -21.48 -18.94 -10.76
C LYS A 162 -21.27 -17.45 -11.01
N ILE A 163 -20.58 -17.12 -12.09
CA ILE A 163 -20.39 -15.75 -12.57
C ILE A 163 -20.92 -15.66 -13.99
N GLU A 164 -21.70 -14.61 -14.28
CA GLU A 164 -22.39 -14.45 -15.55
C GLU A 164 -22.15 -13.05 -16.13
N ALA A 165 -21.66 -13.00 -17.37
CA ALA A 165 -21.59 -11.79 -18.17
C ALA A 165 -22.88 -11.63 -18.99
N PRO A 166 -23.33 -10.38 -19.26
CA PRO A 166 -24.49 -10.14 -20.11
C PRO A 166 -24.34 -10.71 -21.52
N PHE A 167 -25.48 -10.91 -22.19
CA PHE A 167 -25.51 -11.51 -23.52
C PHE A 167 -24.55 -10.81 -24.50
N SER A 168 -23.80 -11.58 -25.28
CA SER A 168 -22.80 -11.11 -26.24
C SER A 168 -21.65 -10.29 -25.65
N MET A 169 -21.36 -10.44 -24.35
CA MET A 169 -20.17 -9.90 -23.70
C MET A 169 -19.20 -11.01 -23.30
N ASN A 170 -17.91 -10.69 -23.33
CA ASN A 170 -16.85 -11.48 -22.76
C ASN A 170 -16.65 -11.11 -21.28
N MET A 171 -15.82 -11.88 -20.59
CA MET A 171 -15.46 -11.64 -19.20
C MET A 171 -13.95 -11.53 -19.04
N ASP A 172 -13.48 -10.44 -18.43
CA ASP A 172 -12.13 -10.37 -17.89
C ASP A 172 -12.13 -10.94 -16.48
N VAL A 173 -11.31 -11.95 -16.25
CA VAL A 173 -11.04 -12.51 -14.93
C VAL A 173 -9.60 -12.23 -14.55
N THR A 174 -9.39 -11.72 -13.35
CA THR A 174 -8.07 -11.50 -12.76
C THR A 174 -8.00 -12.14 -11.39
N ALA A 175 -6.84 -12.66 -11.00
CA ALA A 175 -6.62 -13.25 -9.69
C ALA A 175 -5.23 -12.94 -9.16
N ARG A 176 -5.10 -12.78 -7.83
CA ARG A 176 -3.82 -12.56 -7.15
C ARG A 176 -3.83 -13.17 -5.75
N ILE A 177 -2.69 -13.70 -5.32
CA ILE A 177 -2.46 -14.13 -3.93
C ILE A 177 -2.22 -12.90 -3.05
N ILE A 178 -2.99 -12.76 -1.97
CA ILE A 178 -2.89 -11.60 -1.07
C ILE A 178 -2.23 -11.88 0.29
N ASN A 179 -2.04 -13.14 0.69
CA ASN A 179 -1.32 -13.53 1.91
C ASN A 179 0.03 -14.22 1.57
N LYS A 180 1.05 -13.42 1.31
CA LYS A 180 2.36 -13.91 0.90
C LYS A 180 3.18 -14.48 2.05
N GLU A 181 3.08 -13.93 3.26
CA GLU A 181 3.91 -14.35 4.40
C GLU A 181 3.54 -15.73 4.94
N THR A 182 2.28 -16.13 4.85
CA THR A 182 1.77 -17.40 5.42
C THR A 182 1.73 -18.55 4.42
N LEU A 183 2.13 -18.29 3.17
CA LEU A 183 2.06 -19.27 2.09
C LEU A 183 3.43 -19.90 1.86
N ASP A 184 3.50 -21.22 2.04
CA ASP A 184 4.70 -22.03 1.77
C ASP A 184 4.91 -22.24 0.26
N ALA A 185 3.84 -22.15 -0.54
CA ALA A 185 3.85 -22.35 -1.99
C ALA A 185 3.98 -21.03 -2.77
N ASP A 186 4.75 -21.02 -3.86
CA ASP A 186 4.92 -19.84 -4.71
C ASP A 186 3.83 -19.66 -5.77
N THR A 187 2.97 -20.65 -5.91
CA THR A 187 1.89 -20.67 -6.87
C THR A 187 0.60 -21.17 -6.24
N ALA A 188 -0.51 -20.66 -6.75
CA ALA A 188 -1.85 -21.18 -6.55
C ALA A 188 -2.52 -21.27 -7.91
N TYR A 189 -3.55 -22.11 -8.06
CA TYR A 189 -4.31 -22.18 -9.30
C TYR A 189 -5.80 -22.08 -9.01
N ALA A 190 -6.54 -21.57 -9.99
CA ALA A 190 -7.99 -21.60 -10.03
C ALA A 190 -8.44 -22.17 -11.37
N ILE A 191 -9.57 -22.85 -11.38
CA ILE A 191 -10.18 -23.45 -12.56
C ILE A 191 -11.50 -22.74 -12.82
N LEU A 192 -11.65 -22.22 -14.04
CA LEU A 192 -12.90 -21.67 -14.54
C LEU A 192 -13.57 -22.76 -15.39
N SER A 193 -14.68 -23.30 -14.93
CA SER A 193 -15.47 -24.30 -15.68
C SER A 193 -16.70 -23.64 -16.30
N ASP A 194 -16.91 -23.81 -17.60
CA ASP A 194 -18.18 -23.40 -18.22
C ASP A 194 -19.31 -24.40 -17.93
N ASP A 195 -20.54 -24.02 -18.28
CA ASP A 195 -21.74 -24.87 -18.11
C ASP A 195 -21.69 -26.15 -19.00
N SER A 196 -20.75 -26.24 -19.95
CA SER A 196 -20.50 -27.42 -20.78
C SER A 196 -19.39 -28.33 -20.22
N GLY A 197 -18.78 -27.96 -19.09
CA GLY A 197 -17.69 -28.69 -18.45
C GLY A 197 -16.30 -28.44 -19.08
N ASN A 198 -16.17 -27.48 -19.98
CA ASN A 198 -14.86 -27.07 -20.48
C ASN A 198 -14.17 -26.19 -19.42
N THR A 199 -12.89 -26.47 -19.16
CA THR A 199 -12.14 -25.87 -18.07
C THR A 199 -10.97 -25.06 -18.56
N THR A 200 -10.82 -23.84 -18.02
CA THR A 200 -9.65 -22.99 -18.20
C THR A 200 -8.93 -22.87 -16.86
N GLN A 201 -7.67 -23.32 -16.82
CA GLN A 201 -6.81 -23.17 -15.63
C GLN A 201 -6.15 -21.80 -15.62
N LEU A 202 -6.16 -21.15 -14.45
CA LEU A 202 -5.53 -19.87 -14.18
C LEU A 202 -4.42 -20.08 -13.15
N ASP A 203 -3.18 -20.04 -13.60
CA ASP A 203 -2.00 -20.17 -12.74
C ASP A 203 -1.60 -18.81 -12.16
N ILE A 204 -1.55 -18.73 -10.82
CA ILE A 204 -1.38 -17.49 -10.06
C ILE A 204 -0.06 -17.57 -9.31
N SER A 205 0.87 -16.68 -9.63
CA SER A 205 2.15 -16.58 -8.93
C SER A 205 2.05 -15.67 -7.69
N ARG A 206 2.86 -15.93 -6.68
CA ARG A 206 3.06 -15.05 -5.51
C ARG A 206 3.45 -13.62 -5.91
N HIS A 207 4.10 -13.43 -7.06
CA HIS A 207 4.70 -12.15 -7.45
C HIS A 207 3.89 -11.37 -8.50
N SER A 208 2.92 -11.99 -9.17
CA SER A 208 2.15 -11.37 -10.24
C SER A 208 0.67 -11.72 -10.15
N SER A 209 -0.17 -10.85 -10.71
CA SER A 209 -1.57 -11.18 -10.97
C SER A 209 -1.68 -12.02 -12.23
N ALA A 210 -2.56 -13.01 -12.22
CA ALA A 210 -2.98 -13.74 -13.41
C ALA A 210 -4.22 -13.08 -14.00
N SER A 211 -4.35 -13.10 -15.33
CA SER A 211 -5.50 -12.55 -16.04
C SER A 211 -5.87 -13.40 -17.25
N VAL A 212 -7.17 -13.63 -17.47
CA VAL A 212 -7.69 -14.36 -18.63
C VAL A 212 -8.96 -13.67 -19.13
N ASN A 213 -9.10 -13.57 -20.45
CA ASN A 213 -10.35 -13.18 -21.09
C ASN A 213 -11.12 -14.45 -21.48
N VAL A 214 -12.39 -14.51 -21.12
CA VAL A 214 -13.24 -15.68 -21.32
C VAL A 214 -14.38 -15.28 -22.27
N ASP A 215 -14.44 -15.94 -23.42
CA ASP A 215 -15.49 -15.76 -24.44
C ASP A 215 -16.84 -16.44 -24.08
N ARG A 216 -17.04 -16.76 -22.79
CA ARG A 216 -18.23 -17.45 -22.28
C ARG A 216 -19.08 -16.50 -21.46
N SER A 217 -20.39 -16.62 -21.61
CA SER A 217 -21.35 -15.84 -20.84
C SER A 217 -21.44 -16.28 -19.38
N ALA A 218 -21.09 -17.52 -19.03
CA ALA A 218 -21.12 -17.98 -17.64
C ALA A 218 -20.00 -18.98 -17.31
N VAL A 219 -19.42 -18.84 -16.12
CA VAL A 219 -18.39 -19.74 -15.58
C VAL A 219 -18.59 -20.01 -14.09
N HIS A 220 -18.19 -21.20 -13.65
CA HIS A 220 -18.07 -21.61 -12.26
C HIS A 220 -16.62 -21.55 -11.84
N ILE A 221 -16.36 -20.99 -10.66
CA ILE A 221 -15.00 -20.92 -10.11
C ILE A 221 -14.79 -22.08 -9.15
N ILE A 222 -13.70 -22.80 -9.39
CA ILE A 222 -13.20 -23.87 -8.55
C ILE A 222 -11.76 -23.51 -8.19
N PHE A 223 -11.40 -23.63 -6.92
CA PHE A 223 -10.02 -23.46 -6.46
C PHE A 223 -9.79 -24.45 -5.32
N GLU A 224 -8.55 -24.89 -5.16
CA GLU A 224 -8.20 -25.80 -4.07
C GLU A 224 -8.14 -25.03 -2.74
N HIS A 225 -8.59 -25.66 -1.66
CA HIS A 225 -8.41 -25.18 -0.28
C HIS A 225 -6.92 -25.18 0.09
N SER A 226 -6.18 -24.25 -0.48
CA SER A 226 -4.81 -23.97 -0.10
C SER A 226 -4.81 -22.93 1.01
N LYS A 227 -3.69 -22.80 1.71
CA LYS A 227 -3.48 -21.67 2.64
C LYS A 227 -3.52 -20.31 1.90
N ALA A 228 -3.60 -20.28 0.57
CA ALA A 228 -3.61 -19.04 -0.21
C ALA A 228 -5.00 -18.38 -0.21
N ILE A 229 -5.02 -17.11 0.19
CA ILE A 229 -6.14 -16.21 0.04
C ILE A 229 -5.99 -15.56 -1.34
N LEU A 230 -6.92 -15.87 -2.24
CA LEU A 230 -6.99 -15.31 -3.57
C LEU A 230 -7.93 -14.11 -3.57
N LEU A 231 -7.54 -13.02 -4.23
CA LEU A 231 -8.40 -11.91 -4.58
C LEU A 231 -8.72 -12.03 -6.06
N PHE A 232 -9.98 -12.31 -6.37
CA PHE A 232 -10.49 -12.33 -7.73
C PHE A 232 -11.09 -10.97 -8.10
N GLY A 233 -10.89 -10.56 -9.35
CA GLY A 233 -11.51 -9.41 -9.98
C GLY A 233 -12.21 -9.81 -11.27
N PHE A 234 -13.45 -9.37 -11.44
CA PHE A 234 -14.30 -9.69 -12.59
C PHE A 234 -14.85 -8.43 -13.24
N ARG A 235 -14.95 -8.44 -14.56
CA ARG A 235 -15.59 -7.36 -15.32
C ARG A 235 -16.08 -7.86 -16.68
N GLU A 236 -17.18 -7.31 -17.19
CA GLU A 236 -17.59 -7.55 -18.57
C GLU A 236 -16.69 -6.80 -19.57
N THR A 237 -16.42 -7.42 -20.71
CA THR A 237 -15.74 -6.79 -21.84
C THR A 237 -16.51 -7.01 -23.12
N LYS A 238 -16.34 -6.10 -24.09
CA LYS A 238 -16.92 -6.30 -25.41
C LYS A 238 -16.14 -7.42 -26.11
N PRO A 239 -16.82 -8.29 -26.88
CA PRO A 239 -16.15 -9.28 -27.69
C PRO A 239 -15.28 -8.57 -28.74
N ASP A 240 -14.14 -9.16 -29.04
CA ASP A 240 -13.26 -8.68 -30.10
C ASP A 240 -13.98 -8.79 -31.44
N VAL A 241 -14.57 -7.68 -31.90
CA VAL A 241 -15.11 -7.58 -33.25
C VAL A 241 -13.92 -7.63 -34.20
N VAL A 242 -13.63 -8.83 -34.73
CA VAL A 242 -12.74 -9.00 -35.87
C VAL A 242 -13.28 -8.11 -36.98
N ARG A 243 -12.63 -6.96 -37.18
CA ARG A 243 -12.98 -6.05 -38.25
C ARG A 243 -12.80 -6.83 -39.56
N PRO A 244 -13.81 -6.93 -40.44
CA PRO A 244 -13.61 -7.53 -41.76
C PRO A 244 -12.40 -6.88 -42.43
N PRO A 245 -11.59 -7.63 -43.20
CA PRO A 245 -10.45 -7.06 -43.90
C PRO A 245 -10.95 -5.87 -44.73
N GLU A 246 -10.48 -4.68 -44.38
CA GLU A 246 -10.79 -3.45 -45.08
C GLU A 246 -10.26 -3.61 -46.52
N VAL A 247 -11.17 -3.64 -47.49
CA VAL A 247 -10.82 -3.63 -48.91
C VAL A 247 -10.03 -2.35 -49.16
N GLU A 248 -8.74 -2.52 -49.38
CA GLU A 248 -7.73 -1.47 -49.53
C GLU A 248 -8.09 -0.54 -50.70
N ARG A 249 -8.76 0.58 -50.43
CA ARG A 249 -8.81 1.70 -51.38
C ARG A 249 -7.46 2.41 -51.36
N LYS A 250 -6.68 2.22 -52.43
CA LYS A 250 -5.44 2.97 -52.71
C LYS A 250 -5.60 4.47 -52.43
N PRO A 251 -4.78 5.09 -51.56
CA PRO A 251 -4.74 6.53 -51.42
C PRO A 251 -3.94 7.16 -52.57
N SER A 252 -4.44 8.30 -53.06
CA SER A 252 -3.79 9.20 -54.01
C SER A 252 -2.41 9.69 -53.54
N PRO A 253 -1.38 9.75 -54.41
CA PRO A 253 -0.03 10.12 -54.03
C PRO A 253 0.16 11.63 -54.15
N ASN A 254 -0.10 12.38 -53.07
CA ASN A 254 0.62 13.62 -52.74
C ASN A 254 -0.09 14.34 -51.58
N LYS A 255 0.30 14.02 -50.34
CA LYS A 255 0.24 14.95 -49.18
C LYS A 255 0.87 14.41 -47.88
N THR A 256 1.20 13.12 -47.80
CA THR A 256 1.65 12.46 -46.56
C THR A 256 3.15 12.53 -46.28
N ILE A 257 3.98 13.00 -47.22
CA ILE A 257 5.44 13.04 -47.03
C ILE A 257 5.86 14.26 -46.19
N PHE A 258 5.19 15.41 -46.36
CA PHE A 258 5.60 16.65 -45.70
C PHE A 258 5.23 16.71 -44.20
N THR A 259 4.17 16.01 -43.79
CA THR A 259 3.69 16.01 -42.40
C THR A 259 4.49 15.09 -41.48
N LYS A 260 4.97 13.94 -41.99
CA LYS A 260 5.77 13.00 -41.18
C LYS A 260 7.16 13.58 -40.85
N GLY A 261 7.80 14.28 -41.78
CA GLY A 261 9.10 14.92 -41.54
C GLY A 261 9.07 15.96 -40.41
N ILE A 262 8.02 16.79 -40.39
CA ILE A 262 7.82 17.81 -39.34
C ILE A 262 7.54 17.15 -37.98
N GLN A 263 6.76 16.06 -37.97
CA GLN A 263 6.47 15.31 -36.75
C GLN A 263 7.74 14.69 -36.15
N TYR A 264 8.58 14.04 -36.97
CA TYR A 264 9.85 13.47 -36.48
C TYR A 264 10.82 14.54 -35.98
N ALA A 265 10.91 15.70 -36.66
CA ALA A 265 11.74 16.81 -36.21
C ALA A 265 11.30 17.37 -34.85
N LEU A 266 9.98 17.49 -34.61
CA LEU A 266 9.43 17.90 -33.32
C LEU A 266 9.69 16.88 -32.21
N THR A 267 9.55 15.59 -32.50
CA THR A 267 9.82 14.53 -31.51
C THR A 267 11.30 14.48 -31.15
N ILE A 268 12.21 14.59 -32.11
CA ILE A 268 13.65 14.61 -31.85
C ILE A 268 14.07 15.90 -31.11
N GLY A 269 13.51 17.05 -31.50
CA GLY A 269 13.80 18.32 -30.82
C GLY A 269 13.37 18.33 -29.35
N THR A 270 12.20 17.76 -29.05
CA THR A 270 11.68 17.68 -27.68
C THR A 270 12.45 16.69 -26.82
N THR A 271 12.87 15.54 -27.35
CA THR A 271 13.69 14.57 -26.59
C THR A 271 15.07 15.13 -26.26
N VAL A 272 15.74 15.80 -27.22
CA VAL A 272 17.03 16.44 -26.98
C VAL A 272 16.92 17.53 -25.92
N LEU A 273 15.88 18.37 -25.98
CA LEU A 273 15.64 19.42 -24.97
C LEU A 273 15.46 18.83 -23.57
N LEU A 274 14.66 17.76 -23.44
CA LEU A 274 14.45 17.07 -22.17
C LEU A 274 15.75 16.45 -21.63
N CYS A 275 16.56 15.83 -22.50
CA CYS A 275 17.87 15.31 -22.11
C CYS A 275 18.77 16.42 -21.56
N VAL A 276 18.82 17.60 -22.19
CA VAL A 276 19.62 18.74 -21.70
C VAL A 276 19.11 19.22 -20.34
N VAL A 277 17.79 19.29 -20.13
CA VAL A 277 17.22 19.69 -18.82
C VAL A 277 17.59 18.67 -17.73
N VAL A 278 17.51 17.37 -18.00
CA VAL A 278 17.88 16.33 -17.03
C VAL A 278 19.38 16.38 -16.71
N LEU A 279 20.23 16.55 -17.72
CA LEU A 279 21.67 16.64 -17.53
C LEU A 279 22.08 17.90 -16.74
N THR A 280 21.47 19.05 -17.06
CA THR A 280 21.76 20.32 -16.37
C THR A 280 21.26 20.31 -14.93
N THR A 281 20.04 19.83 -14.68
CA THR A 281 19.51 19.68 -13.31
C THR A 281 20.32 18.66 -12.50
N GLY A 282 20.69 17.53 -13.10
CA GLY A 282 21.59 16.54 -12.50
C GLY A 282 22.95 17.12 -12.14
N PHE A 283 23.56 17.90 -13.03
CA PHE A 283 24.85 18.55 -12.79
C PHE A 283 24.78 19.59 -11.65
N VAL A 284 23.71 20.39 -11.59
CA VAL A 284 23.47 21.34 -10.49
C VAL A 284 23.28 20.60 -9.16
N CYS A 285 22.52 19.50 -9.16
CA CYS A 285 22.34 18.65 -7.98
C CYS A 285 23.65 18.01 -7.51
N LEU A 286 24.46 17.50 -8.45
CA LEU A 286 25.77 16.92 -8.15
C LEU A 286 26.72 17.96 -7.56
N LYS A 287 26.78 19.16 -8.15
CA LYS A 287 27.59 20.26 -7.60
C LYS A 287 27.11 20.68 -6.22
N LYS A 288 25.80 20.76 -5.99
CA LYS A 288 25.24 21.06 -4.66
C LYS A 288 25.60 19.99 -3.63
N ALA A 289 25.65 18.71 -4.03
CA ALA A 289 26.11 17.63 -3.18
C ALA A 289 27.61 17.73 -2.85
N GLU A 290 28.46 18.08 -3.83
CA GLU A 290 29.90 18.34 -3.60
C GLU A 290 30.12 19.52 -2.65
N TYR A 291 29.36 20.62 -2.79
CA TYR A 291 29.44 21.75 -1.86
C TYR A 291 29.01 21.35 -0.44
N LYS A 292 27.96 20.55 -0.29
CA LYS A 292 27.54 20.01 1.03
C LYS A 292 28.58 19.06 1.63
N ALA A 293 29.20 18.20 0.82
CA ALA A 293 30.24 17.29 1.28
C ALA A 293 31.52 18.02 1.69
N LYS A 294 31.93 19.06 0.96
CA LYS A 294 33.06 19.93 1.33
C LYS A 294 32.74 20.78 2.57
N ALA A 295 31.50 21.25 2.73
CA ALA A 295 31.07 21.92 3.96
C ALA A 295 31.10 20.98 5.17
N SER A 296 30.66 19.72 5.01
CA SER A 296 30.73 18.70 6.07
C SER A 296 32.18 18.42 6.50
N LYS A 297 33.11 18.27 5.55
CA LYS A 297 34.54 18.09 5.86
C LYS A 297 35.19 19.34 6.43
N GLY A 298 34.74 20.54 6.05
CA GLY A 298 35.20 21.80 6.63
C GLY A 298 34.74 22.00 8.07
N ILE A 299 33.51 21.58 8.38
CA ILE A 299 32.96 21.55 9.76
C ILE A 299 33.71 20.53 10.61
N GLU A 300 34.01 19.35 10.08
CA GLU A 300 34.81 18.31 10.76
C GLU A 300 36.27 18.77 10.99
N LEU A 301 36.87 19.53 10.07
CA LEU A 301 38.21 20.09 10.25
C LEU A 301 38.24 21.25 11.27
N GLN A 302 37.21 22.11 11.31
CA GLN A 302 37.09 23.14 12.36
C GLN A 302 36.78 22.54 13.74
N GLU A 303 36.09 21.40 13.81
CA GLU A 303 35.84 20.68 15.06
C GLU A 303 37.11 19.99 15.60
N MET A 304 38.08 19.67 14.74
CA MET A 304 39.38 19.10 15.15
C MET A 304 40.50 20.11 15.40
N THR A 305 40.36 21.38 14.99
CA THR A 305 41.32 22.46 15.28
C THR A 305 40.75 23.61 16.12
N GLY A 306 39.54 23.44 16.67
CA GLY A 306 38.95 24.39 17.59
C GLY A 306 39.51 24.21 18.99
N ASP A 307 40.30 25.19 19.43
CA ASP A 307 40.76 25.38 20.79
C ASP A 307 39.73 24.94 21.84
N TYR A 308 40.19 24.17 22.82
CA TYR A 308 39.47 23.88 24.05
C TYR A 308 39.24 25.18 24.82
N THR A 309 38.17 25.91 24.54
CA THR A 309 37.53 26.83 25.48
C THR A 309 36.14 27.18 24.99
N ASN A 310 35.14 26.81 25.80
CA ASN A 310 33.74 27.25 25.73
C ASN A 310 32.80 26.46 24.81
N MET A 311 32.52 25.21 25.18
CA MET A 311 31.35 24.48 24.69
C MET A 311 30.12 24.84 25.56
N TRP A 312 29.28 25.76 25.08
CA TRP A 312 27.97 25.99 25.67
C TRP A 312 27.06 24.79 25.33
N LYS A 313 26.89 23.89 26.29
CA LYS A 313 25.96 22.76 26.19
C LYS A 313 24.58 23.26 26.63
N ALA A 314 23.60 23.19 25.72
CA ALA A 314 22.22 23.58 26.02
C ALA A 314 21.64 22.71 27.14
N THR A 315 21.37 23.33 28.30
CA THR A 315 20.79 22.70 29.49
C THR A 315 19.28 22.55 29.35
N LEU A 316 18.76 21.39 29.75
CA LEU A 316 17.33 21.09 29.90
C LEU A 316 16.57 22.20 30.64
N MET A 317 15.46 22.67 30.06
CA MET A 317 14.45 23.41 30.80
C MET A 317 13.64 22.44 31.66
N ARG A 318 13.70 22.57 32.99
CA ARG A 318 12.70 22.00 33.90
C ARG A 318 11.85 23.13 34.48
N PRO A 319 10.52 23.00 34.52
CA PRO A 319 9.70 23.91 35.31
C PRO A 319 9.93 23.65 36.80
N VAL A 320 10.11 24.72 37.57
CA VAL A 320 10.12 24.67 39.04
C VAL A 320 8.69 24.42 39.51
N THR A 321 8.45 23.30 40.17
CA THR A 321 7.20 23.06 40.92
C THR A 321 7.26 23.86 42.21
N ASN A 322 6.40 24.88 42.34
CA ASN A 322 6.19 25.55 43.63
C ASN A 322 5.32 24.69 44.55
N ASP A 323 5.56 24.87 45.85
CA ASP A 323 4.89 24.28 47.01
C ASP A 323 3.40 23.96 46.84
N LEU A 324 3.02 22.76 47.31
CA LEU A 324 1.68 22.17 47.27
C LEU A 324 0.59 22.89 48.11
N ASN A 325 0.78 24.14 48.54
CA ASN A 325 -0.15 24.80 49.48
C ASN A 325 -0.52 26.25 49.14
N ASN A 326 -0.68 26.61 47.85
CA ASN A 326 -1.33 27.88 47.50
C ASN A 326 -2.11 27.82 46.16
N PRO A 327 -3.45 27.88 46.17
CA PRO A 327 -4.26 27.75 44.95
C PRO A 327 -4.36 29.01 44.07
N ASN A 328 -3.72 30.14 44.43
CA ASN A 328 -3.84 31.40 43.68
C ASN A 328 -2.51 31.97 43.11
N ALA A 329 -1.49 31.13 42.90
CA ALA A 329 -0.24 31.60 42.30
C ALA A 329 -0.30 31.65 40.76
N SER A 330 -0.09 32.83 40.18
CA SER A 330 0.14 33.06 38.75
C SER A 330 1.41 32.35 38.26
N PRO A 331 1.50 31.92 36.98
CA PRO A 331 2.68 31.22 36.48
C PRO A 331 3.92 32.16 36.43
N PRO A 332 5.13 31.66 36.73
CA PRO A 332 6.35 32.49 36.73
C PRO A 332 6.71 32.94 35.32
N GLN A 333 7.05 34.23 35.16
CA GLN A 333 7.46 34.85 33.90
C GLN A 333 8.98 34.93 33.69
N GLN A 334 9.79 34.23 34.50
CA GLN A 334 11.25 34.33 34.38
C GLN A 334 11.94 32.97 34.45
N PHE A 335 12.78 32.73 33.44
CA PHE A 335 13.65 31.56 33.32
C PHE A 335 15.07 31.96 33.73
N TYR A 336 15.66 31.21 34.65
CA TYR A 336 17.04 31.37 35.09
C TYR A 336 17.91 30.30 34.44
N VAL A 337 19.12 30.69 34.03
CA VAL A 337 20.15 29.74 33.59
C VAL A 337 21.01 29.38 34.79
N LEU A 338 21.01 28.10 35.19
CA LEU A 338 21.74 27.58 36.35
C LEU A 338 23.07 26.95 35.93
N ASN A 339 24.09 27.11 36.78
CA ASN A 339 25.36 26.38 36.68
C ASN A 339 25.17 24.91 37.08
N GLN A 340 25.44 23.96 36.18
CA GLN A 340 25.24 22.54 36.50
C GLN A 340 26.19 21.96 37.55
N GLN A 341 27.24 22.67 37.94
CA GLN A 341 28.18 22.17 38.95
C GLN A 341 27.77 22.58 40.37
N ASN A 342 27.14 23.75 40.54
CA ASN A 342 26.87 24.35 41.86
C ASN A 342 25.45 24.96 42.00
N ASP A 343 24.56 24.80 41.02
CA ASP A 343 23.18 25.34 40.98
C ASP A 343 23.06 26.84 41.29
N THR A 344 24.09 27.63 40.99
CA THR A 344 24.05 29.09 41.13
C THR A 344 23.49 29.76 39.87
N PRO A 345 22.65 30.81 39.99
CA PRO A 345 22.07 31.51 38.85
C PRO A 345 23.13 32.36 38.15
N ILE A 346 23.34 32.12 36.86
CA ILE A 346 24.35 32.82 36.03
C ILE A 346 23.72 33.98 35.24
N GLY A 347 22.39 33.99 35.08
CA GLY A 347 21.70 35.11 34.44
C GLY A 347 20.20 34.91 34.28
N THR A 348 19.51 36.01 34.04
CA THR A 348 18.06 36.08 33.74
C THR A 348 17.84 36.30 32.26
N LEU A 349 17.01 35.48 31.62
CA LEU A 349 16.44 35.80 30.31
C LEU A 349 15.21 36.69 30.52
N ARG A 350 15.21 37.86 29.87
CA ARG A 350 14.15 38.86 29.98
C ARG A 350 13.14 38.72 28.85
#